data_AF-A0AAV9FG43-F1
#
_entry.id   AF-A0AAV9FG43-F1
#
_cell.length_a   1.000
_cell.length_b   1.000
_cell.length_c   1.000
_cell.angle_alpha   90.00
_cell.angle_beta   90.00
_cell.angle_gamma   90.00
#
_symmetry.space_group_name_H-M   'P 1'
#
loop_
_entity.id
_entity.type
_entity.pdbx_description
1 polymer ?
#
loop_
_entity_poly.entity_id
_entity_poly.type
_entity_poly.pdbx_seq_one_letter_code
_entity_poly.pdbx_strand_id
1 'polypeptide(L)'
;MFLVRRTGAALLGRVKETTGIVGLDVVPNAREVLISLYEKTLHEIKAVPEDENYRKAVETFTRNRLNVCLAEKDSDQIERRISYGQVEELIEEAQDELHLISKMIEWDPWDVPEDYECKVIENDRPIPKHVP
;
A
#
# COMPACT_ATOMS: atom_id res chain seq x y z
N MET A 1 34.69 45.26 -14.44
CA MET A 1 34.62 43.88 -14.98
C MET A 1 35.38 43.03 -13.98
N PHE A 2 34.75 42.23 -13.13
CA PHE A 2 34.21 40.90 -13.45
C PHE A 2 32.96 40.58 -12.61
N LEU A 3 31.98 40.01 -13.29
CA LEU A 3 30.67 39.61 -12.78
C LEU A 3 30.77 38.63 -11.60
N VAL A 4 29.96 38.90 -10.57
CA VAL A 4 29.51 37.93 -9.57
C VAL A 4 28.83 36.77 -10.27
N ARG A 5 29.48 35.60 -10.33
CA ARG A 5 28.85 34.34 -10.72
C ARG A 5 28.05 33.82 -9.53
N ARG A 6 26.77 34.20 -9.45
CA ARG A 6 25.77 33.41 -8.73
C ARG A 6 25.52 32.13 -9.53
N THR A 7 26.30 31.09 -9.28
CA THR A 7 26.05 29.75 -9.82
C THR A 7 24.94 29.09 -9.01
N GLY A 8 23.78 28.93 -9.66
CA GLY A 8 22.84 27.84 -9.43
C GLY A 8 22.22 27.75 -8.04
N ALA A 9 21.07 28.38 -7.84
CA ALA A 9 20.10 27.82 -6.90
C ALA A 9 19.70 26.44 -7.46
N ALA A 10 20.18 25.37 -6.82
CA ALA A 10 19.68 24.04 -7.06
C ALA A 10 18.14 24.08 -6.85
N LEU A 11 17.39 23.55 -7.81
CA LEU A 11 15.98 23.25 -7.62
C LEU A 11 15.89 22.11 -6.60
N LEU A 12 16.05 22.45 -5.31
CA LEU A 12 15.72 21.55 -4.22
C LEU A 12 14.20 21.40 -4.26
N GLY A 13 13.73 20.31 -4.86
CA GLY A 13 12.37 19.82 -4.62
C GLY A 13 12.16 19.71 -3.11
N ARG A 14 10.94 19.95 -2.63
CA ARG A 14 10.64 19.80 -1.20
C ARG A 14 10.95 18.35 -0.82
N VAL A 15 11.92 18.17 0.06
CA VAL A 15 12.28 16.86 0.61
C VAL A 15 11.56 16.71 1.94
N LYS A 16 10.90 15.58 2.14
CA LYS A 16 10.26 15.23 3.40
C LYS A 16 11.33 15.06 4.49
N GLU A 17 11.23 15.79 5.59
CA GLU A 17 12.23 15.75 6.67
C GLU A 17 11.93 14.66 7.71
N THR A 18 10.66 14.42 8.00
CA THR A 18 10.18 13.40 8.95
C THR A 18 8.77 12.96 8.57
N THR A 19 8.41 11.72 8.89
CA THR A 19 7.04 11.18 8.78
C THR A 19 6.17 11.59 9.97
N GLY A 20 6.76 12.07 11.07
CA GLY A 20 6.06 12.33 12.33
C GLY A 20 5.62 11.06 13.08
N ILE A 21 5.98 9.88 12.61
CA ILE A 21 5.68 8.57 13.23
C ILE A 21 6.99 7.98 13.74
N VAL A 22 7.01 7.57 15.00
CA VAL A 22 8.21 6.96 15.61
C VAL A 22 8.46 5.60 14.98
N GLY A 23 9.68 5.35 14.51
CA GLY A 23 10.07 4.07 13.91
C GLY A 23 9.79 3.96 12.40
N LEU A 24 9.19 4.99 11.79
CA LEU A 24 8.95 5.05 10.34
C LEU A 24 9.84 6.11 9.70
N ASP A 25 10.99 5.69 9.18
CA ASP A 25 11.95 6.59 8.55
C ASP A 25 11.49 7.04 7.16
N VAL A 26 11.86 8.28 6.77
CA VAL A 26 11.55 8.82 5.44
C VAL A 26 12.29 8.03 4.36
N VAL A 27 11.60 7.71 3.26
CA VAL A 27 12.17 7.00 2.12
C VAL A 27 12.34 7.96 0.92
N PRO A 28 13.56 8.40 0.58
CA PRO A 28 13.77 9.43 -0.46
C PRO A 28 13.30 9.03 -1.87
N ASN A 29 13.36 7.73 -2.20
CA ASN A 29 12.94 7.16 -3.48
C ASN A 29 11.63 6.36 -3.36
N ALA A 30 10.73 6.76 -2.46
CA ALA A 30 9.50 6.03 -2.12
C ALA A 30 8.69 5.58 -3.35
N ARG A 31 8.56 6.45 -4.36
CA ARG A 31 7.83 6.14 -5.60
C ARG A 31 8.39 4.90 -6.33
N GLU A 32 9.70 4.85 -6.50
CA GLU A 32 10.36 3.73 -7.20
C GLU A 32 10.25 2.44 -6.41
N VAL A 33 10.40 2.54 -5.08
CA VAL A 33 10.21 1.42 -4.16
C VAL A 33 8.79 0.89 -4.25
N LEU A 34 7.77 1.75 -4.16
CA LEU A 34 6.36 1.37 -4.29
C LEU A 34 6.05 0.69 -5.62
N ILE A 35 6.53 1.24 -6.74
CA ILE A 35 6.35 0.60 -8.06
C ILE A 35 6.93 -0.82 -8.04
N SER A 36 8.16 -0.98 -7.56
CA SER A 36 8.82 -2.29 -7.52
C SER A 36 8.10 -3.29 -6.62
N LEU A 37 7.57 -2.83 -5.47
CA LEU A 37 6.82 -3.65 -4.54
C LEU A 37 5.49 -4.08 -5.15
N TYR A 38 4.73 -3.16 -5.74
CA TYR A 38 3.44 -3.48 -6.35
C TYR A 38 3.57 -4.40 -7.57
N GLU A 39 4.60 -4.21 -8.41
CA GLU A 39 4.89 -5.13 -9.51
C GLU A 39 5.21 -6.53 -9.00
N LYS A 40 6.00 -6.62 -7.90
CA LYS A 40 6.28 -7.88 -7.24
C LYS A 40 5.00 -8.50 -6.65
N THR A 41 4.16 -7.73 -5.96
CA THR A 41 2.87 -8.20 -5.42
C THR A 41 1.98 -8.78 -6.51
N LEU A 42 1.86 -8.09 -7.66
CA LEU A 42 1.10 -8.57 -8.81
C LEU A 42 1.71 -9.80 -9.49
N HIS A 43 3.01 -10.05 -9.30
CA HIS A 43 3.67 -11.27 -9.75
C HIS A 43 3.37 -12.44 -8.83
N GLU A 44 3.61 -12.28 -7.52
CA GLU A 44 3.47 -13.33 -6.51
C GLU A 44 2.01 -13.78 -6.34
N ILE A 45 1.05 -12.85 -6.39
CA ILE A 45 -0.38 -13.17 -6.21
C ILE A 45 -0.93 -14.14 -7.27
N LYS A 46 -0.24 -14.30 -8.41
CA LYS A 46 -0.64 -15.25 -9.47
C LYS A 46 -0.62 -16.70 -9.03
N ALA A 47 0.08 -17.03 -7.94
CA ALA A 47 0.07 -18.36 -7.35
C ALA A 47 -1.26 -18.69 -6.65
N VAL A 48 -2.03 -17.68 -6.22
CA VAL A 48 -3.38 -17.84 -5.65
C VAL A 48 -4.38 -18.07 -6.79
N PRO A 49 -5.40 -18.95 -6.67
CA PRO A 49 -6.39 -19.16 -7.72
C PRO A 49 -7.17 -17.90 -8.11
N GLU A 50 -7.55 -17.77 -9.39
CA GLU A 50 -8.18 -16.57 -9.96
C GLU A 50 -9.56 -16.24 -9.40
N ASP A 51 -10.30 -17.27 -8.96
CA ASP A 51 -11.67 -17.06 -8.48
C ASP A 51 -11.71 -16.56 -7.02
N GLU A 52 -10.57 -16.61 -6.32
CA GLU A 52 -10.50 -16.19 -4.93
C GLU A 52 -10.74 -14.69 -4.74
N ASN A 53 -11.62 -14.38 -3.80
CA ASN A 53 -11.91 -12.99 -3.44
C ASN A 53 -10.66 -12.25 -2.94
N TYR A 54 -9.77 -12.96 -2.23
CA TYR A 54 -8.49 -12.42 -1.79
C TYR A 54 -7.64 -11.95 -2.98
N ARG A 55 -7.42 -12.80 -4.00
CA ARG A 55 -6.68 -12.42 -5.21
C ARG A 55 -7.33 -11.25 -5.94
N LYS A 56 -8.66 -11.27 -6.11
CA LYS A 56 -9.40 -10.18 -6.76
C LYS A 56 -9.22 -8.85 -6.02
N ALA A 57 -9.27 -8.86 -4.68
CA ALA A 57 -9.07 -7.67 -3.86
C ALA A 57 -7.65 -7.12 -4.00
N VAL A 58 -6.63 -7.98 -3.79
CA VAL A 58 -5.21 -7.62 -3.92
C VAL A 58 -4.91 -7.03 -5.29
N GLU A 59 -5.29 -7.73 -6.36
CA GLU A 59 -5.08 -7.22 -7.71
C GLU A 59 -5.76 -5.86 -7.96
N THR A 60 -6.95 -5.64 -7.41
CA THR A 60 -7.72 -4.40 -7.62
C THR A 60 -7.04 -3.21 -6.96
N PHE A 61 -6.73 -3.27 -5.67
CA PHE A 61 -6.12 -2.14 -4.99
C PHE A 61 -4.65 -1.95 -5.40
N THR A 62 -3.89 -3.03 -5.61
CA THR A 62 -2.49 -2.94 -6.03
C THR A 62 -2.37 -2.30 -7.41
N ARG A 63 -3.22 -2.69 -8.38
CA ARG A 63 -3.24 -2.03 -9.71
C ARG A 63 -3.64 -0.55 -9.61
N ASN A 64 -4.62 -0.22 -8.78
CA ASN A 64 -5.02 1.16 -8.58
C ASN A 64 -3.86 2.01 -8.03
N ARG A 65 -3.22 1.56 -6.94
CA ARG A 65 -2.09 2.25 -6.32
C ARG A 65 -0.88 2.35 -7.26
N LEU A 66 -0.56 1.27 -7.98
CA LEU A 66 0.51 1.26 -9.00
C LEU A 66 0.26 2.31 -10.09
N ASN A 67 -0.97 2.38 -10.61
CA ASN A 67 -1.33 3.37 -11.62
C ASN A 67 -1.14 4.82 -11.12
N VAL A 68 -1.45 5.08 -9.85
CA VAL A 68 -1.19 6.39 -9.24
C VAL A 68 0.31 6.67 -9.14
N CYS A 69 1.12 5.71 -8.67
CA CYS A 69 2.58 5.86 -8.58
C CYS A 69 3.25 6.05 -9.95
N LEU A 70 2.70 5.45 -11.02
CA LEU A 70 3.18 5.65 -12.38
C LEU A 70 2.82 7.04 -12.92
N ALA A 71 1.62 7.53 -12.64
CA ALA A 71 1.11 8.81 -13.11
C ALA A 71 1.76 10.02 -12.42
N GLU A 72 1.96 9.95 -11.10
CA GLU A 72 2.50 11.05 -10.31
C GLU A 72 4.00 10.88 -10.04
N LYS A 73 4.73 11.99 -10.01
CA LYS A 73 6.17 12.01 -9.67
C LYS A 73 6.44 12.44 -8.24
N ASP A 74 5.52 13.18 -7.65
CA ASP A 74 5.67 13.81 -6.34
C ASP A 74 4.95 12.98 -5.28
N SER A 75 5.63 12.72 -4.15
CA SER A 75 5.09 11.91 -3.06
C SER A 75 3.83 12.52 -2.47
N ASP A 76 3.77 13.84 -2.31
CA ASP A 76 2.59 14.55 -1.80
C ASP A 76 1.34 14.31 -2.67
N GLN A 77 1.52 14.21 -3.99
CA GLN A 77 0.42 13.95 -4.92
C GLN A 77 -0.02 12.48 -4.90
N ILE A 78 0.94 11.56 -4.71
CA ILE A 78 0.64 10.14 -4.51
C ILE A 78 -0.21 9.97 -3.25
N GLU A 79 0.21 10.56 -2.12
CA GLU A 79 -0.53 10.49 -0.84
C GLU A 79 -1.95 11.04 -0.99
N ARG A 80 -2.12 12.19 -1.64
CA ARG A 80 -3.44 12.80 -1.87
C ARG A 80 -4.34 11.93 -2.74
N ARG A 81 -3.81 11.39 -3.84
CA ARG A 81 -4.62 10.60 -4.79
C ARG A 81 -5.00 9.23 -4.23
N ILE A 82 -4.10 8.60 -3.46
CA ILE A 82 -4.38 7.32 -2.80
C ILE A 82 -5.26 7.54 -1.55
N SER A 83 -5.12 8.69 -0.87
CA SER A 83 -5.89 9.04 0.33
C SER A 83 -5.84 7.98 1.43
N TYR A 84 -4.68 7.36 1.62
CA TYR A 84 -4.45 6.26 2.58
C TYR A 84 -3.10 6.42 3.29
N GLY A 85 -2.95 7.49 4.08
CA GLY A 85 -1.72 7.75 4.83
C GLY A 85 -0.54 8.23 3.97
N GLN A 86 0.65 8.07 4.52
CA GLN A 86 1.92 8.49 3.93
C GLN A 86 2.51 7.42 2.99
N VAL A 87 3.39 7.83 2.06
CA VAL A 87 4.04 6.86 1.15
C VAL A 87 4.88 5.81 1.89
N GLU A 88 5.44 6.15 3.05
CA GLU A 88 6.19 5.21 3.88
C GLU A 88 5.29 4.13 4.51
N GLU A 89 4.09 4.50 4.96
CA GLU A 89 3.09 3.54 5.47
C GLU A 89 2.64 2.59 4.35
N LEU A 90 2.47 3.11 3.13
CA LEU A 90 2.15 2.30 1.96
C LEU A 90 3.26 1.31 1.59
N ILE A 91 4.53 1.66 1.84
CA ILE A 91 5.67 0.76 1.62
C ILE A 91 5.62 -0.40 2.63
N GLU A 92 5.38 -0.10 3.91
CA GLU A 92 5.23 -1.11 4.95
C GLU A 92 4.06 -2.04 4.63
N GLU A 93 2.89 -1.49 4.28
CA GLU A 93 1.72 -2.27 3.88
C GLU A 93 2.00 -3.18 2.67
N ALA A 94 2.71 -2.67 1.65
CA ALA A 94 3.05 -3.47 0.47
C ALA A 94 4.05 -4.61 0.80
N GLN A 95 4.95 -4.41 1.76
CA GLN A 95 5.87 -5.44 2.24
C GLN A 95 5.12 -6.49 3.07
N ASP A 96 4.22 -6.06 3.95
CA ASP A 96 3.36 -6.94 4.74
C ASP A 96 2.45 -7.78 3.85
N GLU A 97 1.88 -7.18 2.79
CA GLU A 97 1.07 -7.89 1.81
C GLU A 97 1.89 -8.96 1.08
N LEU A 98 3.13 -8.67 0.68
CA LEU A 98 4.03 -9.68 0.08
C LEU A 98 4.31 -10.84 1.04
N HIS A 99 4.52 -10.55 2.33
CA HIS A 99 4.71 -11.56 3.35
C HIS A 99 3.44 -12.38 3.59
N LEU A 100 2.28 -11.73 3.58
CA LEU A 100 0.98 -12.37 3.70
C LEU A 100 0.73 -13.31 2.51
N ILE A 101 0.98 -12.87 1.28
CA ILE A 101 0.83 -13.70 0.07
C ILE A 101 1.64 -14.99 0.22
N SER A 102 2.89 -14.91 0.68
CA SER A 102 3.72 -16.11 0.91
C SER A 102 3.06 -17.09 1.89
N LYS A 103 2.43 -16.60 2.96
CA LYS A 103 1.72 -17.44 3.93
C LYS A 103 0.41 -17.98 3.39
N MET A 104 -0.32 -17.17 2.63
CA MET A 104 -1.59 -17.55 2.00
C MET A 104 -1.38 -18.71 1.03
N ILE A 105 -0.28 -18.68 0.26
CA ILE A 105 0.11 -19.78 -0.64
C ILE A 105 0.48 -21.04 0.16
N GLU A 106 1.17 -20.90 1.28
CA GLU A 106 1.55 -22.04 2.13
C GLU A 106 0.33 -22.69 2.83
N TRP A 107 -0.61 -21.88 3.30
CA TRP A 107 -1.73 -22.33 4.13
C TRP A 107 -2.97 -22.72 3.34
N ASP A 108 -3.11 -22.26 2.10
CA ASP A 108 -4.22 -22.58 1.22
C ASP A 108 -5.60 -22.43 1.91
N PRO A 109 -5.93 -21.24 2.45
CA PRO A 109 -7.16 -21.07 3.24
C PRO A 109 -8.44 -21.10 2.40
N TRP A 110 -8.32 -21.16 1.06
CA TRP A 110 -9.47 -21.25 0.16
C TRP A 110 -9.93 -22.68 -0.09
N ASP A 111 -9.18 -23.70 0.35
CA ASP A 111 -9.62 -25.10 0.36
C ASP A 111 -10.63 -25.34 1.50
N VAL A 112 -11.86 -24.82 1.33
CA VAL A 112 -12.95 -24.95 2.31
C VAL A 112 -13.73 -26.25 2.06
N PRO A 113 -13.86 -27.14 3.07
CA PRO A 113 -14.65 -28.36 2.95
C PRO A 113 -16.11 -28.11 2.60
N GLU A 114 -16.71 -28.98 1.78
CA GLU A 114 -18.12 -28.87 1.36
C GLU A 114 -19.11 -28.93 2.53
N ASP A 115 -18.74 -29.60 3.63
CA ASP A 115 -19.55 -29.76 4.84
C ASP A 115 -19.36 -28.63 5.85
N TYR A 116 -18.54 -27.61 5.52
CA TYR A 116 -18.33 -26.46 6.39
C TYR A 116 -19.56 -25.54 6.45
N GLU A 117 -20.09 -25.34 7.66
CA GLU A 117 -21.23 -24.46 7.92
C GLU A 117 -20.76 -23.16 8.63
N CYS A 118 -20.80 -22.03 7.93
CA CYS A 118 -20.56 -20.72 8.53
C CYS A 118 -21.82 -20.22 9.25
N LYS A 119 -21.83 -20.29 10.59
CA LYS A 119 -22.93 -19.80 11.42
C LYS A 119 -22.83 -18.28 11.61
N VAL A 120 -23.59 -17.53 10.81
CA VAL A 120 -23.74 -16.09 10.98
C VAL A 120 -24.72 -15.83 12.13
N ILE A 121 -24.23 -15.20 13.21
CA ILE A 121 -25.05 -14.85 14.38
C ILE A 121 -25.22 -13.33 14.40
N GLU A 122 -26.45 -12.88 14.18
CA GLU A 122 -26.82 -11.46 14.21
C GLU A 122 -27.48 -11.13 15.55
N ASN A 123 -27.12 -9.97 16.14
CA ASN A 123 -27.69 -9.49 17.39
C ASN A 123 -28.16 -8.04 17.22
N ASP A 124 -29.45 -7.88 16.93
CA ASP A 124 -30.09 -6.58 16.66
C ASP A 124 -30.34 -5.73 17.91
N ARG A 125 -29.67 -6.03 19.04
CA ARG A 125 -29.79 -5.22 20.24
C ARG A 125 -29.21 -3.83 19.95
N PRO A 126 -29.97 -2.75 20.24
CA PRO A 126 -29.49 -1.39 19.96
C PRO A 126 -28.29 -1.08 20.84
N ILE A 127 -27.20 -0.61 20.21
CA ILE A 127 -26.00 -0.13 20.89
C ILE A 127 -26.25 1.32 21.32
N PRO A 128 -26.09 1.66 22.61
CA PRO A 128 -26.25 3.04 23.07
C PRO A 128 -25.23 3.99 22.43
N LYS A 129 -25.66 5.21 22.08
CA LYS A 129 -24.81 6.23 21.39
C LYS A 129 -23.51 6.62 22.11
N HIS A 130 -23.41 6.37 23.40
CA HIS A 130 -22.25 6.73 24.23
C HIS A 130 -21.24 5.58 24.38
N VAL A 131 -21.62 4.39 23.93
CA VAL A 131 -20.72 3.24 23.86
C VAL A 131 -19.99 3.34 22.52
N PRO A 132 -18.64 3.26 22.50
CA PRO A 132 -17.86 3.23 21.26
C PRO A 132 -18.29 2.11 20.31
#